data_AF-A0A7S3WCV5-F1
#
_entry.id   AF-A0A7S3WCV5-F1
#
_cell.length_a   1.000
_cell.length_b   1.000
_cell.length_c   1.000
_cell.angle_alpha   90.00
_cell.angle_beta   90.00
_cell.angle_gamma   90.00
#
_symmetry.space_group_name_H-M   'P 1'
#
loop_
_entity.id
_entity.type
_entity.pdbx_description
1 polymer ?
#
loop_
_entity_poly.entity_id
_entity_poly.type
_entity_poly.pdbx_seq_one_letter_code
_entity_poly.pdbx_strand_id
1 'polypeptide(L)'
;GIPCSQVLLFGRSLGSGPALRLAKIARDRYHWTVGGVVLQCPYISIKQIASDYACMAGSMLIPTYYDNLCTLKDLCGDCPESLGDEGRWVPLLILHGEQDEVIWPYHSHTLYDEAVRQGHPMVEK
;
A
#
# COMPACT_ATOMS: atom_id res chain seq x y z
N GLY A 1 -3.80 25.28 10.39
CA GLY A 1 -3.34 24.29 9.39
C GLY A 1 -4.30 23.13 9.36
N ILE A 2 -4.30 22.32 8.29
CA ILE A 2 -5.11 21.09 8.21
C ILE A 2 -4.38 19.97 8.98
N PRO A 3 -5.02 19.30 9.96
CA PRO A 3 -4.42 18.16 10.66
C PRO A 3 -4.07 17.00 9.71
N CYS A 4 -2.97 16.29 9.98
CA CYS A 4 -2.56 15.15 9.15
C CYS A 4 -3.62 14.03 9.11
N SER A 5 -4.36 13.84 10.21
CA SER A 5 -5.49 12.91 10.31
C SER A 5 -6.69 13.27 9.42
N GLN A 6 -6.71 14.47 8.83
CA GLN A 6 -7.70 14.90 7.84
C GLN A 6 -7.15 14.85 6.40
N VAL A 7 -5.96 14.30 6.20
CA VAL A 7 -5.34 14.15 4.88
C VAL A 7 -5.45 12.70 4.43
N LEU A 8 -6.01 12.49 3.24
CA LEU A 8 -6.04 11.21 2.56
C LEU A 8 -4.96 11.16 1.48
N LEU A 9 -4.22 10.05 1.43
CA LEU A 9 -3.24 9.79 0.38
C LEU A 9 -3.87 8.89 -0.68
N PHE A 10 -3.99 9.39 -1.89
CA PHE A 10 -4.56 8.64 -3.02
C PHE A 10 -3.48 8.24 -4.01
N GLY A 11 -3.42 6.95 -4.37
CA GLY A 11 -2.48 6.41 -5.34
C GLY A 11 -3.17 5.49 -6.34
N ARG A 12 -3.05 5.81 -7.64
CA ARG A 12 -3.55 4.98 -8.75
C ARG A 12 -2.41 4.32 -9.51
N SER A 13 -2.50 3.01 -9.78
CA SER A 13 -1.47 2.28 -10.54
C SER A 13 -0.08 2.57 -9.95
N LEU A 14 0.90 3.05 -10.73
CA LEU A 14 2.23 3.48 -10.27
C LEU A 14 2.21 4.45 -9.07
N GLY A 15 1.16 5.26 -8.93
CA GLY A 15 0.98 6.18 -7.81
C GLY A 15 0.76 5.49 -6.45
N SER A 16 0.39 4.21 -6.43
CA SER A 16 0.20 3.45 -5.19
C SER A 16 1.48 3.34 -4.36
N GLY A 17 2.64 3.26 -5.01
CA GLY A 17 3.94 3.21 -4.33
C GLY A 17 4.32 4.49 -3.60
N PRO A 18 4.34 5.64 -4.28
CA PRO A 18 4.53 6.92 -3.62
C PRO A 18 3.50 7.17 -2.51
N ALA A 19 2.21 6.83 -2.70
CA ALA A 19 1.18 7.01 -1.68
C ALA A 19 1.48 6.21 -0.40
N LEU A 20 1.77 4.91 -0.51
CA LEU A 20 2.16 4.07 0.63
C LEU A 20 3.45 4.56 1.29
N ARG A 21 4.45 4.94 0.49
CA ARG A 21 5.73 5.41 1.02
C ARG A 21 5.60 6.74 1.74
N LEU A 22 4.74 7.64 1.28
CA LEU A 22 4.43 8.89 1.97
C LEU A 22 3.74 8.62 3.31
N ALA A 23 2.80 7.66 3.37
CA ALA A 23 2.20 7.25 4.64
C ALA A 23 3.26 6.73 5.62
N LYS A 24 4.16 5.87 5.13
CA LYS A 24 5.29 5.36 5.93
C LYS A 24 6.22 6.47 6.40
N ILE A 25 6.58 7.42 5.54
CA ILE A 25 7.42 8.57 5.94
C ILE A 25 6.72 9.45 6.98
N ALA A 26 5.43 9.74 6.80
CA ALA A 26 4.64 10.51 7.76
C ALA A 26 4.67 9.85 9.15
N ARG A 27 4.49 8.53 9.20
CA ARG A 27 4.50 7.77 10.46
C ARG A 27 5.91 7.63 11.05
N ASP A 28 6.88 7.16 10.28
CA ASP A 28 8.19 6.76 10.81
C ASP A 28 9.08 7.98 11.14
N ARG A 29 9.02 9.04 10.33
CA ARG A 29 9.90 10.20 10.48
C ARG A 29 9.25 11.33 11.28
N TYR A 30 7.95 11.48 11.17
CA TYR A 30 7.23 12.62 11.77
C TYR A 30 6.25 12.19 12.87
N HIS A 31 6.08 10.88 13.10
CA HIS A 31 5.10 10.35 14.05
C HIS A 31 3.69 10.92 13.80
N TRP A 32 3.31 11.03 12.53
CA TRP A 32 1.99 11.50 12.11
C TRP A 32 1.13 10.36 11.61
N THR A 33 -0.15 10.38 11.98
CA THR A 33 -1.17 9.50 11.43
C THR A 33 -1.93 10.25 10.34
N VAL A 34 -1.84 9.75 9.11
CA VAL A 34 -2.68 10.22 8.01
C VAL A 34 -4.11 9.71 8.19
N GLY A 35 -5.09 10.43 7.65
CA GLY A 35 -6.50 10.01 7.73
C GLY A 35 -6.78 8.69 7.01
N GLY A 36 -5.91 8.32 6.06
CA GLY A 36 -5.97 7.03 5.37
C GLY A 36 -5.25 7.04 4.03
N VAL A 37 -5.17 5.85 3.45
CA VAL A 37 -4.58 5.59 2.13
C VAL A 37 -5.64 4.95 1.24
N VAL A 38 -5.84 5.51 0.05
CA VAL A 38 -6.73 4.96 -0.98
C VAL A 38 -5.88 4.53 -2.16
N LEU A 39 -5.92 3.24 -2.46
CA LEU A 39 -5.19 2.63 -3.56
C LEU A 39 -6.17 2.19 -4.65
N GLN A 40 -6.04 2.75 -5.85
CA GLN A 40 -6.82 2.34 -7.02
C GLN A 40 -5.92 1.55 -7.97
N CYS A 41 -6.37 0.36 -8.35
CA CYS A 41 -5.63 -0.63 -9.12
C CYS A 41 -4.14 -0.76 -8.72
N PRO A 42 -3.83 -0.95 -7.41
CA PRO A 42 -2.45 -1.13 -6.97
C PRO A 42 -1.86 -2.44 -7.49
N TYR A 43 -0.53 -2.47 -7.51
CA TYR A 43 0.28 -3.63 -7.86
C TYR A 43 1.14 -4.07 -6.68
N ILE A 44 1.59 -5.32 -6.64
CA ILE A 44 2.46 -5.84 -5.56
C ILE A 44 3.83 -5.17 -5.60
N SER A 45 4.50 -5.26 -6.75
CA SER A 45 5.78 -4.61 -7.03
C SER A 45 5.97 -4.47 -8.54
N ILE A 46 6.82 -3.54 -8.97
CA ILE A 46 7.13 -3.38 -10.40
C ILE A 46 7.75 -4.67 -10.96
N LYS A 47 8.54 -5.38 -10.14
CA LYS A 47 9.08 -6.70 -10.51
C LYS A 47 8.01 -7.72 -10.82
N GLN A 48 6.95 -7.76 -10.01
CA GLN A 48 5.84 -8.67 -10.24
C GLN A 48 5.10 -8.32 -11.53
N ILE A 49 4.82 -7.03 -11.77
CA ILE A 49 4.24 -6.57 -13.04
C ILE A 49 5.11 -7.01 -14.23
N ALA A 50 6.42 -6.81 -14.15
CA ALA A 50 7.32 -7.24 -15.22
C ALA A 50 7.29 -8.75 -15.46
N SER A 51 7.17 -9.53 -14.38
CA SER A 51 7.02 -10.99 -14.45
C SER A 51 5.75 -11.39 -15.21
N ASP A 52 4.64 -10.69 -14.98
CA ASP A 52 3.34 -10.99 -15.60
C ASP A 52 3.34 -10.69 -17.11
N TYR A 53 4.09 -9.68 -17.56
CA TYR A 53 4.13 -9.28 -18.97
C TYR A 53 5.22 -9.93 -19.81
N ALA A 54 6.43 -10.11 -19.27
CA ALA A 54 7.61 -10.40 -20.08
C ALA A 54 8.18 -11.82 -19.89
N CYS A 55 7.58 -12.63 -19.02
CA CYS A 55 8.17 -13.86 -18.48
C CYS A 55 9.54 -13.57 -17.78
N MET A 56 10.07 -14.51 -17.00
CA MET A 56 11.09 -14.28 -15.95
C MET A 56 12.34 -13.43 -16.33
N ALA A 57 12.73 -13.34 -17.60
CA ALA A 57 13.90 -12.58 -18.05
C ALA A 57 13.74 -11.06 -17.97
N GLY A 58 12.52 -10.53 -18.13
CA GLY A 58 12.26 -9.08 -18.09
C GLY A 58 12.35 -8.47 -16.69
N SER A 59 12.09 -9.25 -15.63
CA SER A 59 12.02 -8.75 -14.25
C SER A 59 13.39 -8.49 -13.61
N MET A 60 14.48 -9.10 -14.12
CA MET A 60 15.85 -8.89 -13.61
C MET A 60 16.45 -7.54 -14.02
N LEU A 61 15.95 -6.91 -15.09
CA LEU A 61 16.49 -5.66 -15.63
C LEU A 61 15.82 -4.41 -15.06
N ILE A 62 14.72 -4.58 -14.31
CA ILE A 62 13.96 -3.45 -13.77
C ILE A 62 14.42 -3.15 -12.34
N PRO A 63 14.92 -1.94 -12.07
CA PRO A 63 15.29 -1.55 -10.72
C PRO A 63 14.10 -1.67 -9.75
N THR A 64 14.38 -2.09 -8.52
CA THR A 64 13.39 -2.20 -7.42
C THR A 64 12.92 -0.83 -6.96
N TYR A 65 12.09 -0.18 -7.77
CA TYR A 65 11.30 0.94 -7.30
C TYR A 65 9.92 0.45 -6.89
N TYR A 66 9.45 0.92 -5.75
CA TYR A 66 8.07 0.74 -5.26
C TYR A 66 7.61 -0.72 -5.10
N ASP A 67 8.11 -1.37 -4.06
CA ASP A 67 7.54 -2.61 -3.51
C ASP A 67 6.42 -2.26 -2.53
N ASN A 68 5.18 -2.30 -3.02
CA ASN A 68 4.00 -1.93 -2.25
C ASN A 68 3.72 -2.95 -1.15
N LEU A 69 3.98 -4.24 -1.41
CA LEU A 69 3.79 -5.30 -0.43
C LEU A 69 4.74 -5.15 0.75
N CYS A 70 6.02 -4.90 0.49
CA CYS A 70 7.01 -4.65 1.54
C CYS A 70 6.67 -3.37 2.32
N THR A 71 6.33 -2.28 1.61
CA THR A 71 5.95 -1.01 2.26
C THR A 71 4.69 -1.15 3.12
N LEU A 72 3.70 -1.90 2.64
CA LEU A 72 2.47 -2.19 3.39
C LEU A 72 2.77 -3.01 4.65
N LYS A 73 3.60 -4.05 4.55
CA LYS A 73 4.05 -4.84 5.71
C LYS A 73 4.68 -3.96 6.77
N ASP A 74 5.59 -3.08 6.36
CA ASP A 74 6.21 -2.13 7.28
C ASP A 74 5.18 -1.18 7.88
N LEU A 75 4.19 -0.72 7.09
CA LEU A 75 3.12 0.18 7.53
C LEU A 75 2.11 -0.50 8.47
N CYS A 76 1.98 -1.82 8.40
CA CYS A 76 1.12 -2.60 9.29
C CYS A 76 1.87 -3.18 10.50
N GLY A 77 3.20 -3.24 10.45
CA GLY A 77 4.04 -3.76 11.52
C GLY A 77 4.26 -2.75 12.65
N ASP A 78 5.51 -2.33 12.82
CA ASP A 78 5.93 -1.50 13.95
C ASP A 78 5.22 -0.15 13.97
N CYS A 79 4.45 0.09 15.04
CA CYS A 79 3.88 1.39 15.36
C CYS A 79 4.79 2.11 16.38
N PRO A 80 5.21 3.36 16.13
CA PRO A 80 5.87 4.16 17.15
C PRO A 80 5.05 4.23 18.44
N GLU A 81 5.67 4.01 19.60
CA GLU A 81 5.00 4.08 20.91
C GLU A 81 4.24 5.39 21.14
N SER A 82 4.74 6.49 20.55
CA SER A 82 4.14 7.83 20.62
C SER A 82 2.75 7.94 19.99
N LEU A 83 2.35 7.00 19.13
CA LEU A 83 1.06 7.01 18.43
C LEU A 83 -0.02 6.19 19.15
N GLY A 84 0.35 5.39 20.16
CA GLY A 84 -0.56 4.53 20.90
C GLY A 84 -1.34 3.54 20.03
N ASP A 85 -2.39 2.94 20.60
CA ASP A 85 -3.21 1.94 19.91
C ASP A 85 -4.03 2.53 18.75
N GLU A 86 -4.45 3.80 18.84
CA GLU A 86 -5.25 4.44 17.78
C GLU A 86 -4.45 4.73 16.52
N GLY A 87 -3.14 5.01 16.64
CA GLY A 87 -2.27 5.21 15.49
C GLY A 87 -1.61 3.93 14.97
N ARG A 88 -1.95 2.77 15.54
CA ARG A 88 -1.45 1.46 15.12
C ARG A 88 -1.74 1.17 13.65
N TRP A 89 -2.90 1.61 13.16
CA TRP A 89 -3.34 1.36 11.81
C TRP A 89 -3.53 2.65 11.03
N VAL A 90 -3.09 2.63 9.77
CA VAL A 90 -3.47 3.64 8.79
C VAL A 90 -4.63 3.09 7.98
N PRO A 91 -5.85 3.67 8.06
CA PRO A 91 -7.00 3.19 7.31
C PRO A 91 -6.68 3.00 5.82
N LEU A 92 -6.97 1.82 5.28
CA LEU A 92 -6.65 1.44 3.91
C LEU A 92 -7.91 1.09 3.12
N LEU A 93 -8.07 1.72 1.95
CA LEU A 93 -9.08 1.34 0.96
C LEU A 93 -8.39 0.89 -0.33
N ILE A 94 -8.71 -0.31 -0.80
CA ILE A 94 -8.24 -0.84 -2.09
C ILE A 94 -9.43 -0.94 -3.04
N LEU A 95 -9.31 -0.33 -4.21
CA LEU A 95 -10.30 -0.37 -5.29
C LEU A 95 -9.66 -1.00 -6.52
N HIS A 96 -10.23 -2.11 -7.01
CA HIS A 96 -9.72 -2.78 -8.22
C HIS A 96 -10.88 -3.25 -9.09
N GLY A 97 -10.75 -3.10 -10.41
CA GLY A 97 -11.74 -3.62 -11.34
C GLY A 97 -11.45 -5.08 -11.68
N GLU A 98 -12.42 -5.98 -11.52
CA GLU A 98 -12.25 -7.42 -11.76
C GLU A 98 -11.87 -7.79 -13.21
N GLN A 99 -12.02 -6.85 -14.15
CA GLN A 99 -11.68 -6.99 -15.57
C GLN A 99 -10.46 -6.16 -15.97
N ASP A 100 -9.61 -5.75 -15.02
CA ASP A 100 -8.38 -5.01 -15.31
C ASP A 100 -7.35 -5.92 -16.00
N GLU A 101 -7.14 -5.68 -17.29
CA GLU A 101 -6.16 -6.42 -18.11
C GLU A 101 -4.74 -5.85 -17.99
N VAL A 102 -4.59 -4.65 -17.40
CA VAL A 102 -3.30 -3.96 -17.29
C VAL A 102 -2.59 -4.33 -15.99
N ILE A 103 -3.31 -4.26 -14.86
CA ILE A 103 -2.84 -4.71 -13.56
C ILE A 103 -3.84 -5.73 -13.09
N TRP A 104 -3.45 -7.00 -13.08
CA TRP A 104 -4.40 -8.07 -12.78
C TRP A 104 -4.93 -7.96 -11.34
N PRO A 105 -6.22 -8.29 -11.09
CA PRO A 105 -6.87 -8.13 -9.79
C PRO A 105 -6.17 -8.85 -8.62
N TYR A 106 -5.44 -9.93 -8.90
CA TYR A 106 -4.72 -10.69 -7.87
C TYR A 106 -3.72 -9.83 -7.09
N HIS A 107 -3.19 -8.75 -7.68
CA HIS A 107 -2.31 -7.83 -6.96
C HIS A 107 -3.02 -7.16 -5.78
N SER A 108 -4.24 -6.68 -6.01
CA SER A 108 -5.06 -6.05 -4.98
C SER A 108 -5.52 -7.05 -3.94
N HIS A 109 -5.94 -8.24 -4.34
CA HIS A 109 -6.26 -9.31 -3.40
C HIS A 109 -5.06 -9.65 -2.51
N THR A 110 -3.87 -9.79 -3.09
CA THR A 110 -2.64 -10.06 -2.32
C THR A 110 -2.34 -8.98 -1.30
N LEU A 111 -2.47 -7.69 -1.67
CA LEU A 111 -2.25 -6.59 -0.74
C LEU A 111 -3.32 -6.53 0.35
N TYR A 112 -4.58 -6.76 0.00
CA TYR A 112 -5.69 -6.82 0.95
C TYR A 112 -5.50 -7.96 1.96
N ASP A 113 -5.23 -9.17 1.47
CA ASP A 113 -5.03 -10.36 2.31
C ASP A 113 -3.83 -10.18 3.24
N GLU A 114 -2.75 -9.55 2.75
CA GLU A 114 -1.60 -9.21 3.58
C GLU A 114 -1.97 -8.20 4.67
N ALA A 115 -2.71 -7.14 4.37
CA ALA A 115 -3.15 -6.18 5.39
C ALA A 115 -4.00 -6.86 6.48
N VAL A 116 -4.95 -7.70 6.08
CA VAL A 116 -5.78 -8.49 7.00
C VAL A 116 -4.92 -9.45 7.83
N ARG A 117 -3.96 -10.14 7.21
CA ARG A 117 -3.03 -11.05 7.89
C ARG A 117 -2.18 -10.34 8.95
N GLN A 118 -1.87 -9.07 8.75
CA GLN A 118 -1.17 -8.24 9.73
C GLN A 118 -2.08 -7.74 10.87
N GLY A 119 -3.40 -7.95 10.77
CA GLY A 119 -4.38 -7.56 11.79
C GLY A 119 -5.08 -6.23 11.51
N HIS A 120 -5.01 -5.71 10.28
CA HIS A 120 -5.76 -4.53 9.89
C HIS A 120 -7.27 -4.78 10.07
N PRO A 121 -8.03 -3.85 10.68
CA PRO A 121 -9.46 -4.02 10.86
C PRO A 121 -10.15 -4.20 9.50
N MET A 122 -10.97 -5.25 9.42
CA MET A 122 -11.85 -5.49 8.29
C MET A 122 -13.12 -4.67 8.46
N VAL A 123 -13.59 -4.04 7.39
CA VAL A 123 -14.97 -3.57 7.34
C VAL A 123 -15.83 -4.82 7.04
N GLU A 124 -16.82 -5.11 7.88
CA GLU A 124 -17.77 -6.21 7.64
C GLU A 124 -18.37 -6.06 6.24
N LYS A 125 -18.43 -7.17 5.49
CA LYS A 125 -18.99 -7.21 4.13
C LYS A 125 -20.51 -7.19 4.14
#